data_AF-A0A9P0BFZ9-F1
#
_entry.id   AF-A0A9P0BFZ9-F1
#
_cell.length_a   1.000
_cell.length_b   1.000
_cell.length_c   1.000
_cell.angle_alpha   90.00
_cell.angle_beta   90.00
_cell.angle_gamma   90.00
#
_symmetry.space_group_name_H-M   'P 1'
#
loop_
_entity.id
_entity.type
_entity.pdbx_description
1 polymer ?
#
loop_
_entity_poly.entity_id
_entity_poly.type
_entity_poly.pdbx_seq_one_letter_code
_entity_poly.pdbx_strand_id
1 'polypeptide(L)'
;MNRGTQRGFGGQRGAHSDPQQHNRQYADAQYQTYEPQPRQDYREYENTRRGRGRTGGNRSKKTPVSQSLQKATAPPPSGPPAPTRLSKASSTPKNDPIYHEALMPEPGQEGRPLADTLKNFPSFKGIPGLTRQLHETFKALDPGYARRISESMLAYYVACHALARMYKIKDKNGIVLTFNERSYMDSVYGLHGSLAQLISTYLSGFGNITSESGREYKCSFRRLEYVPGPNHMHGGWFGQIDQDNHFMYMEYPCLAVFAERIIRDYGFNVHQDARDWDLPDGIRPDADWNAGLPTPNLLGYNQSVNLSRDQIAVLQEAGLNAQGRFEADNDDIPLWLDLLRAIQTELDHAKFKGVPLTDSAFGSQGQCVTITMPRPPERFVAYELRNPVIATYQPNVQGSIVVAAQAYVYRHECCVSEEDLNGWAIYNFDEYANVPVAWGETANTLINNSPPILNCSYWHADVPSGYEVIKLESGNTRLAEEQMVDAGENMEYFFN
;
A
#
# COMPACT_ATOMS: atom_id res chain seq x y z
N MET A 1 -80.78 19.91 -3.03
CA MET A 1 -81.14 19.45 -4.39
C MET A 1 -79.90 18.86 -5.04
N ASN A 2 -80.02 17.61 -5.51
CA ASN A 2 -79.16 16.81 -6.42
C ASN A 2 -77.63 16.82 -6.24
N ARG A 3 -76.95 15.72 -5.87
CA ARG A 3 -76.92 14.29 -6.30
C ARG A 3 -75.74 14.01 -7.24
N GLY A 4 -74.90 13.06 -6.83
CA GLY A 4 -74.07 12.22 -7.70
C GLY A 4 -72.61 12.14 -7.25
N THR A 5 -71.94 10.98 -7.11
CA THR A 5 -72.37 9.57 -7.17
C THR A 5 -71.20 8.74 -6.64
N GLN A 6 -71.46 7.82 -5.70
CA GLN A 6 -70.55 6.74 -5.33
C GLN A 6 -70.43 5.71 -6.47
N ARG A 7 -69.23 5.16 -6.68
CA ARG A 7 -69.04 3.79 -7.18
C ARG A 7 -67.88 3.13 -6.45
N GLY A 8 -68.20 2.10 -5.69
CA GLY A 8 -67.26 1.07 -5.25
C GLY A 8 -67.33 -0.13 -6.19
N PHE A 9 -66.19 -0.81 -6.34
CA PHE A 9 -65.95 -2.19 -6.79
C PHE A 9 -64.51 -2.45 -6.30
N GLY A 10 -64.12 -3.55 -5.67
CA GLY A 10 -64.63 -4.91 -5.66
C GLY A 10 -63.35 -5.75 -5.55
N GLY A 11 -63.19 -6.49 -4.45
CA GLY A 11 -61.93 -7.13 -4.11
C GLY A 11 -61.52 -8.27 -5.06
N GLN A 12 -60.21 -8.48 -5.16
CA GLN A 12 -59.63 -9.79 -5.41
C GLN A 12 -58.52 -10.03 -4.38
N ARG A 13 -58.71 -11.11 -3.61
CA ARG A 13 -57.72 -11.68 -2.70
C ARG A 13 -56.64 -12.36 -3.54
N GLY A 14 -55.46 -11.75 -3.59
CA GLY A 14 -54.24 -12.42 -4.04
C GLY A 14 -53.70 -13.31 -2.92
N ALA A 15 -53.43 -14.57 -3.25
CA ALA A 15 -52.91 -15.57 -2.34
C ALA A 15 -51.54 -15.16 -1.78
N HIS A 16 -51.36 -15.33 -0.46
CA HIS A 16 -50.06 -15.36 0.19
C HIS A 16 -49.27 -16.56 -0.37
N SER A 17 -48.31 -16.29 -1.24
CA SER A 17 -47.23 -17.23 -1.57
C SER A 17 -46.10 -17.05 -0.56
N ASP A 18 -45.84 -18.12 0.17
CA ASP A 18 -44.85 -18.28 1.23
C ASP A 18 -43.41 -18.09 0.68
N PRO A 19 -42.61 -17.12 1.14
CA PRO A 19 -41.24 -16.89 0.62
C PRO A 19 -40.23 -17.96 1.06
N GLN A 20 -40.61 -18.90 1.94
CA GLN A 20 -39.67 -19.84 2.56
C GLN A 20 -39.40 -21.13 1.75
N GLN A 21 -40.10 -21.38 0.64
CA GLN A 21 -39.90 -22.61 -0.14
C GLN A 21 -38.88 -22.50 -1.29
N HIS A 22 -38.49 -21.30 -1.72
CA HIS A 22 -37.51 -21.17 -2.82
C HIS A 22 -36.05 -21.28 -2.39
N ASN A 23 -35.76 -21.23 -1.08
CA ASN A 23 -34.39 -21.24 -0.55
C ASN A 23 -33.85 -22.63 -0.17
N ARG A 24 -34.61 -23.71 -0.39
CA ARG A 24 -34.16 -25.09 -0.11
C ARG A 24 -33.64 -25.86 -1.33
N GLN A 25 -33.86 -25.37 -2.55
CA GLN A 25 -33.37 -26.05 -3.77
C GLN A 25 -31.96 -25.64 -4.21
N TYR A 26 -31.34 -24.63 -3.58
CA TYR A 26 -29.96 -24.22 -3.87
C TYR A 26 -28.94 -24.71 -2.83
N ALA A 27 -29.38 -25.35 -1.74
CA ALA A 27 -28.48 -25.82 -0.68
C ALA A 27 -27.89 -27.23 -0.93
N ASP A 28 -28.46 -28.03 -1.84
CA ASP A 28 -28.04 -29.43 -2.08
C ASP A 28 -27.12 -29.61 -3.31
N ALA A 29 -26.60 -28.53 -3.90
CA ALA A 29 -25.75 -28.58 -5.09
C ALA A 29 -24.25 -28.23 -4.85
N GLN A 30 -23.82 -27.98 -3.61
CA GLN A 30 -22.45 -27.47 -3.34
C GLN A 30 -21.48 -28.42 -2.63
N TYR A 31 -21.77 -29.72 -2.54
CA TYR A 31 -20.78 -30.73 -2.14
C TYR A 31 -20.43 -31.67 -3.30
N GLN A 32 -19.88 -31.10 -4.38
CA GLN A 32 -18.97 -31.84 -5.23
C GLN A 32 -17.55 -31.51 -4.79
N THR A 33 -16.96 -32.45 -4.07
CA THR A 33 -15.55 -32.58 -3.76
C THR A 33 -14.72 -32.31 -5.02
N TYR A 34 -14.07 -31.14 -5.07
CA TYR A 34 -13.02 -30.86 -6.04
C TYR A 34 -11.80 -31.70 -5.66
N GLU A 35 -11.56 -32.79 -6.38
CA GLU A 35 -10.23 -33.41 -6.42
C GLU A 35 -9.27 -32.44 -7.10
N PRO A 36 -8.13 -32.08 -6.48
CA PRO A 36 -7.13 -31.25 -7.14
C PRO A 36 -6.49 -32.04 -8.28
N GLN A 37 -6.75 -31.63 -9.52
CA GLN A 37 -6.01 -32.17 -10.66
C GLN A 37 -4.53 -31.74 -10.57
N PRO A 38 -3.58 -32.65 -10.85
CA PRO A 38 -2.17 -32.31 -10.90
C PRO A 38 -1.91 -31.31 -12.03
N ARG A 39 -1.20 -30.23 -11.70
CA ARG A 39 -0.74 -29.21 -12.65
C ARG A 39 0.01 -29.88 -13.80
N GLN A 40 -0.50 -29.73 -15.01
CA GLN A 40 0.24 -30.04 -16.23
C GLN A 40 1.26 -28.92 -16.47
N ASP A 41 2.53 -29.27 -16.39
CA ASP A 41 3.65 -28.43 -16.82
C ASP A 41 3.49 -28.10 -18.30
N TYR A 42 3.13 -26.86 -18.61
CA TYR A 42 3.28 -26.31 -19.95
C TYR A 42 4.76 -26.09 -20.23
N ARG A 43 5.39 -27.08 -20.87
CA ARG A 43 6.64 -26.90 -21.60
C ARG A 43 6.39 -25.99 -22.80
N GLU A 44 6.87 -24.77 -22.70
CA GLU A 44 6.92 -23.86 -23.84
C GLU A 44 8.01 -24.33 -24.81
N TYR A 45 7.60 -24.58 -26.05
CA TYR A 45 8.43 -25.11 -27.13
C TYR A 45 9.44 -24.07 -27.61
N GLU A 46 10.70 -24.48 -27.63
CA GLU A 46 11.78 -23.85 -28.39
C GLU A 46 11.37 -23.62 -29.84
N ASN A 47 11.43 -22.37 -30.30
CA ASN A 47 11.44 -22.06 -31.73
C ASN A 47 12.83 -21.56 -32.14
N THR A 48 13.61 -22.51 -32.60
CA THR A 48 14.80 -22.32 -33.40
C THR A 48 14.51 -21.51 -34.66
N ARG A 49 15.11 -20.32 -34.82
CA ARG A 49 15.37 -19.76 -36.15
C ARG A 49 16.84 -19.44 -36.35
N ARG A 50 17.43 -20.34 -37.13
CA ARG A 50 18.68 -20.23 -37.87
C ARG A 50 18.67 -18.98 -38.76
N GLY A 51 19.82 -18.30 -38.85
CA GLY A 51 20.02 -17.27 -39.87
C GLY A 51 21.40 -16.61 -39.88
N ARG A 52 22.44 -17.39 -40.22
CA ARG A 52 23.63 -17.04 -41.04
C ARG A 52 24.12 -15.57 -41.07
N GLY A 53 25.39 -15.41 -40.67
CA GLY A 53 26.44 -15.00 -41.60
C GLY A 53 27.27 -13.76 -41.25
N ARG A 54 28.54 -13.96 -40.90
CA ARG A 54 29.76 -13.43 -41.57
C ARG A 54 30.97 -13.55 -40.62
N THR A 55 31.91 -14.45 -40.90
CA THR A 55 33.17 -14.26 -41.67
C THR A 55 34.12 -13.21 -41.10
N GLY A 56 35.30 -13.66 -40.70
CA GLY A 56 36.48 -12.86 -40.34
C GLY A 56 37.08 -13.38 -39.03
N GLY A 57 38.17 -14.14 -38.98
CA GLY A 57 39.38 -14.09 -39.79
C GLY A 57 40.50 -13.55 -38.91
N ASN A 58 41.30 -14.44 -38.32
CA ASN A 58 42.60 -14.23 -37.65
C ASN A 58 42.81 -15.41 -36.69
N ARG A 59 43.99 -16.02 -36.49
CA ARG A 59 45.35 -15.81 -36.98
C ARG A 59 46.13 -17.01 -36.40
N SER A 60 46.97 -17.66 -37.22
CA SER A 60 48.36 -18.04 -36.89
C SER A 60 48.69 -18.66 -35.52
N LYS A 61 49.44 -19.74 -35.35
CA LYS A 61 50.56 -20.30 -36.11
C LYS A 61 50.87 -21.65 -35.45
N LYS A 62 51.29 -22.62 -36.25
CA LYS A 62 51.91 -23.86 -35.81
C LYS A 62 53.34 -23.59 -35.34
N THR A 63 53.77 -24.28 -34.28
CA THR A 63 55.14 -24.79 -34.17
C THR A 63 55.14 -26.11 -33.37
N PRO A 64 55.97 -27.10 -33.74
CA PRO A 64 56.03 -28.42 -33.10
C PRO A 64 57.21 -28.52 -32.10
N VAL A 65 57.54 -29.74 -31.66
CA VAL A 65 58.77 -30.17 -30.92
C VAL A 65 58.59 -30.14 -29.38
N SER A 66 58.97 -31.11 -28.54
CA SER A 66 59.78 -32.33 -28.64
C SER A 66 59.29 -33.37 -27.62
N GLN A 67 59.43 -34.65 -27.96
CA GLN A 67 59.55 -35.75 -27.00
C GLN A 67 60.82 -35.59 -26.14
N SER A 68 60.73 -35.84 -24.84
CA SER A 68 61.90 -36.14 -24.01
C SER A 68 61.60 -37.26 -23.00
N LEU A 69 62.28 -38.38 -23.26
CA LEU A 69 62.99 -39.26 -22.34
C LEU A 69 62.34 -39.69 -21.01
N GLN A 70 61.98 -40.97 -21.02
CA GLN A 70 61.82 -41.87 -19.89
C GLN A 70 62.93 -41.67 -18.85
N LYS A 71 62.53 -41.38 -17.61
CA LYS A 71 63.41 -41.37 -16.44
C LYS A 71 63.31 -42.73 -15.75
N ALA A 72 64.45 -43.41 -15.62
CA ALA A 72 64.59 -44.72 -15.01
C ALA A 72 64.16 -44.70 -13.53
N THR A 73 63.36 -45.70 -13.17
CA THR A 73 62.84 -45.98 -11.84
C THR A 73 63.95 -46.57 -10.95
N ALA A 74 64.20 -45.94 -9.80
CA ALA A 74 65.00 -46.53 -8.72
C ALA A 74 64.18 -47.58 -7.94
N PRO A 75 64.80 -48.62 -7.37
CA PRO A 75 64.11 -49.61 -6.54
C PRO A 75 63.67 -48.99 -5.20
N PRO A 76 62.50 -49.37 -4.65
CA PRO A 76 62.00 -48.82 -3.40
C PRO A 76 62.81 -49.32 -2.18
N PRO A 77 63.05 -48.47 -1.17
CA PRO A 77 63.65 -48.88 0.09
C PRO A 77 62.69 -49.76 0.91
N SER A 78 63.22 -50.84 1.47
CA SER A 78 62.54 -51.76 2.39
C SER A 78 62.30 -51.09 3.75
N GLY A 79 61.16 -50.39 3.87
CA GLY A 79 60.63 -49.89 5.14
C GLY A 79 59.46 -50.74 5.64
N PRO A 80 59.17 -50.72 6.95
CA PRO A 80 58.06 -51.46 7.56
C PRO A 80 56.69 -51.04 6.97
N PRO A 81 55.70 -51.96 6.96
CA PRO A 81 54.44 -51.77 6.25
C PRO A 81 53.66 -50.55 6.77
N ALA A 82 53.40 -49.61 5.87
CA ALA A 82 52.56 -48.44 6.16
C ALA A 82 51.09 -48.88 6.39
N PRO A 83 50.37 -48.22 7.31
CA PRO A 83 48.99 -48.56 7.66
C PRO A 83 48.08 -48.52 6.42
N THR A 84 47.42 -49.65 6.16
CA THR A 84 46.78 -50.00 4.88
C THR A 84 45.45 -49.27 4.63
N ARG A 85 45.01 -48.32 5.46
CA ARG A 85 43.66 -47.72 5.32
C ARG A 85 43.55 -46.24 5.69
N LEU A 86 44.52 -45.41 5.31
CA LEU A 86 44.29 -43.97 5.21
C LEU A 86 44.72 -43.53 3.81
N SER A 87 43.73 -43.30 2.94
CA SER A 87 43.92 -42.77 1.60
C SER A 87 44.66 -41.43 1.68
N LYS A 88 45.93 -41.43 1.26
CA LYS A 88 46.76 -40.22 1.14
C LYS A 88 46.43 -39.37 -0.09
N ALA A 89 45.52 -39.82 -0.93
CA ALA A 89 44.94 -38.96 -1.95
C ALA A 89 43.97 -38.02 -1.24
N SER A 90 44.18 -36.70 -1.35
CA SER A 90 43.10 -35.76 -1.11
C SER A 90 41.93 -36.27 -1.94
N SER A 91 40.86 -36.70 -1.28
CA SER A 91 39.62 -36.96 -1.97
C SER A 91 39.31 -35.65 -2.68
N THR A 92 39.44 -35.65 -4.01
CA THR A 92 38.90 -34.55 -4.81
C THR A 92 37.51 -34.27 -4.26
N PRO A 93 37.09 -33.00 -4.06
CA PRO A 93 35.77 -32.66 -3.56
C PRO A 93 34.64 -33.46 -4.23
N LYS A 94 34.90 -33.91 -5.47
CA LYS A 94 34.16 -34.90 -6.26
C LYS A 94 33.80 -36.23 -5.62
N ASN A 95 34.45 -36.67 -4.53
CA ASN A 95 34.09 -37.93 -3.86
C ASN A 95 33.19 -37.71 -2.64
N ASP A 96 32.82 -36.46 -2.35
CA ASP A 96 31.78 -36.17 -1.38
C ASP A 96 30.42 -36.55 -2.00
N PRO A 97 29.60 -37.41 -1.37
CA PRO A 97 28.27 -37.73 -1.87
C PRO A 97 27.41 -36.47 -2.07
N ILE A 98 27.63 -35.42 -1.26
CA ILE A 98 26.97 -34.11 -1.44
C ILE A 98 27.43 -33.44 -2.73
N TYR A 99 28.66 -33.66 -3.21
CA TYR A 99 29.14 -33.06 -4.46
C TYR A 99 28.43 -33.63 -5.70
N HIS A 100 27.97 -34.87 -5.65
CA HIS A 100 27.22 -35.51 -6.73
C HIS A 100 25.73 -35.15 -6.72
N GLU A 101 25.17 -34.82 -5.55
CA GLU A 101 23.78 -34.42 -5.39
C GLU A 101 23.58 -32.90 -5.43
N ALA A 102 24.59 -32.12 -5.03
CA ALA A 102 24.57 -30.68 -5.15
C ALA A 102 24.64 -30.31 -6.63
N LEU A 103 23.69 -29.48 -7.07
CA LEU A 103 23.77 -28.72 -8.31
C LEU A 103 24.98 -27.78 -8.22
N MET A 104 26.17 -28.33 -8.47
CA MET A 104 27.37 -27.53 -8.64
C MET A 104 27.17 -26.76 -9.94
N PRO A 105 27.14 -25.43 -9.90
CA PRO A 105 26.91 -24.64 -11.09
C PRO A 105 28.00 -24.96 -12.12
N GLU A 106 27.64 -24.99 -13.41
CA GLU A 106 28.58 -25.39 -14.46
C GLU A 106 29.86 -24.53 -14.41
N PRO A 107 31.03 -25.03 -14.85
CA PRO A 107 32.26 -24.23 -14.89
C PRO A 107 32.03 -22.89 -15.63
N GLY A 108 32.02 -21.77 -14.89
CA GLY A 108 31.67 -20.43 -15.39
C GLY A 108 30.37 -19.84 -14.83
N GLN A 109 29.54 -20.65 -14.18
CA GLN A 109 28.45 -20.22 -13.32
C GLN A 109 29.01 -20.18 -11.88
N GLU A 110 29.28 -18.98 -11.38
CA GLU A 110 29.58 -18.82 -9.95
C GLU A 110 28.27 -18.86 -9.19
N GLY A 111 28.17 -19.78 -8.22
CA GLY A 111 27.09 -19.77 -7.24
C GLY A 111 27.21 -18.49 -6.42
N ARG A 112 26.46 -17.46 -6.81
CA ARG A 112 26.33 -16.26 -5.99
C ARG A 112 25.42 -16.63 -4.83
N PRO A 113 25.81 -16.36 -3.57
CA PRO A 113 24.88 -16.49 -2.47
C PRO A 113 23.61 -15.70 -2.84
N LEU A 114 22.45 -16.33 -2.70
CA LEU A 114 21.18 -15.62 -2.85
C LEU A 114 21.24 -14.46 -1.87
N ALA A 115 21.25 -13.22 -2.36
CA ALA A 115 21.30 -12.06 -1.49
C ALA A 115 20.10 -12.14 -0.53
N ASP A 116 20.35 -11.93 0.77
CA ASP A 116 19.28 -11.93 1.76
C ASP A 116 18.20 -10.95 1.33
N THR A 117 16.99 -11.47 1.12
CA THR A 117 15.84 -10.65 0.79
C THR A 117 15.40 -9.89 2.04
N LEU A 118 15.66 -8.60 2.05
CA LEU A 118 15.32 -7.72 3.16
C LEU A 118 13.86 -7.25 3.03
N LYS A 119 13.10 -7.15 4.13
CA LYS A 119 11.70 -6.71 4.10
C LYS A 119 11.58 -5.24 4.46
N ASN A 120 10.95 -4.43 3.62
CA ASN A 120 10.64 -3.04 3.95
C ASN A 120 9.15 -2.90 4.30
N PHE A 121 8.81 -2.15 5.34
CA PHE A 121 7.43 -1.91 5.78
C PHE A 121 7.07 -0.42 5.63
N PRO A 122 6.57 -0.01 4.45
CA PRO A 122 6.12 1.36 4.25
C PRO A 122 4.73 1.60 4.86
N SER A 123 4.38 2.87 4.96
CA SER A 123 3.22 3.47 5.61
C SER A 123 2.42 4.33 4.64
N PHE A 124 1.11 4.43 4.88
CA PHE A 124 0.19 5.29 4.16
C PHE A 124 -0.11 6.62 4.86
N LYS A 125 0.71 7.04 5.83
CA LYS A 125 0.57 8.30 6.58
C LYS A 125 0.52 9.56 5.73
N GLY A 126 1.06 9.53 4.52
CA GLY A 126 0.99 10.65 3.58
C GLY A 126 -0.42 10.92 3.01
N ILE A 127 -1.33 9.93 3.00
CA ILE A 127 -2.64 10.02 2.32
C ILE A 127 -3.46 11.25 2.75
N PRO A 128 -3.65 11.55 4.05
CA PRO A 128 -4.49 12.68 4.46
C PRO A 128 -3.96 14.04 3.94
N GLY A 129 -2.65 14.24 4.02
CA GLY A 129 -2.00 15.47 3.53
C GLY A 129 -2.13 15.63 2.02
N LEU A 130 -1.82 14.57 1.28
CA LEU A 130 -1.91 14.56 -0.19
C LEU A 130 -3.34 14.73 -0.69
N THR A 131 -4.30 14.07 -0.04
CA THR A 131 -5.73 14.17 -0.41
C THR A 131 -6.24 15.58 -0.18
N ARG A 132 -5.92 16.20 0.96
CA ARG A 132 -6.33 17.58 1.25
C ARG A 132 -5.75 18.57 0.24
N GLN A 133 -4.45 18.45 -0.06
CA GLN A 133 -3.79 19.26 -1.07
C GLN A 133 -4.45 19.09 -2.44
N LEU A 134 -4.75 17.85 -2.82
CA LEU A 134 -5.40 17.54 -4.08
C LEU A 134 -6.81 18.12 -4.15
N HIS A 135 -7.61 17.97 -3.09
CA HIS A 135 -8.98 18.49 -3.02
C HIS A 135 -9.01 20.01 -3.18
N GLU A 136 -8.13 20.74 -2.48
CA GLU A 136 -8.03 22.19 -2.61
C GLU A 136 -7.53 22.61 -4.00
N THR A 137 -6.63 21.84 -4.62
CA THR A 137 -6.19 22.06 -6.00
C THR A 137 -7.35 21.92 -6.98
N PHE A 138 -8.13 20.84 -6.87
CA PHE A 138 -9.30 20.63 -7.73
C PHE A 138 -10.39 21.68 -7.52
N LYS A 139 -10.65 22.06 -6.27
CA LYS A 139 -11.57 23.15 -5.93
C LYS A 139 -11.16 24.49 -6.53
N ALA A 140 -9.85 24.77 -6.61
CA ALA A 140 -9.32 25.98 -7.23
C ALA A 140 -9.42 25.96 -8.77
N LEU A 141 -9.21 24.80 -9.38
CA LEU A 141 -9.27 24.62 -10.84
C LEU A 141 -10.71 24.54 -11.37
N ASP A 142 -11.60 23.89 -10.63
CA ASP A 142 -13.01 23.72 -10.97
C ASP A 142 -13.90 23.92 -9.74
N PRO A 143 -14.56 25.10 -9.60
CA PRO A 143 -15.51 25.35 -8.53
C PRO A 143 -16.74 24.41 -8.57
N GLY A 144 -17.04 23.80 -9.71
CA GLY A 144 -18.11 22.80 -9.87
C GLY A 144 -17.77 21.50 -9.16
N TYR A 145 -16.51 21.05 -9.24
CA TYR A 145 -16.01 19.85 -8.58
C TYR A 145 -16.32 19.84 -7.07
N ALA A 146 -15.96 20.93 -6.37
CA ALA A 146 -16.12 21.00 -4.92
C ALA A 146 -17.60 21.07 -4.48
N ARG A 147 -18.54 21.35 -5.40
CA ARG A 147 -19.97 21.23 -5.12
C ARG A 147 -20.44 19.79 -5.13
N ARG A 148 -19.82 18.90 -5.90
CA ARG A 148 -20.27 17.51 -6.07
C ARG A 148 -19.46 16.51 -5.26
N ILE A 149 -18.16 16.74 -5.09
CA ILE A 149 -17.24 15.83 -4.40
C ILE A 149 -16.70 16.49 -3.12
N SER A 150 -16.94 15.84 -1.97
CA SER A 150 -16.37 16.27 -0.69
C SER A 150 -14.93 15.76 -0.51
N GLU A 151 -14.19 16.33 0.45
CA GLU A 151 -12.86 15.84 0.81
C GLU A 151 -12.91 14.39 1.32
N SER A 152 -13.94 14.02 2.09
CA SER A 152 -14.13 12.66 2.62
C SER A 152 -14.37 11.64 1.51
N MET A 153 -15.15 11.99 0.48
CA MET A 153 -15.33 11.15 -0.72
C MET A 153 -13.99 10.93 -1.44
N LEU A 154 -13.24 12.01 -1.71
CA LEU A 154 -11.93 11.89 -2.37
C LEU A 154 -10.94 11.08 -1.51
N ALA A 155 -10.94 11.26 -0.20
CA ALA A 155 -10.09 10.50 0.72
C ALA A 155 -10.39 9.00 0.66
N TYR A 156 -11.66 8.62 0.65
CA TYR A 156 -12.10 7.24 0.50
C TYR A 156 -11.69 6.66 -0.86
N TYR A 157 -11.84 7.44 -1.94
CA TYR A 157 -11.39 7.06 -3.30
C TYR A 157 -9.88 6.78 -3.36
N VAL A 158 -9.06 7.66 -2.79
CA VAL A 158 -7.61 7.50 -2.69
C VAL A 158 -7.24 6.29 -1.82
N ALA A 159 -7.90 6.12 -0.67
CA ALA A 159 -7.67 5.00 0.22
C ALA A 159 -7.98 3.65 -0.44
N CYS A 160 -9.03 3.59 -1.28
CA CYS A 160 -9.35 2.38 -2.03
C CYS A 160 -8.21 2.01 -3.00
N HIS A 161 -7.70 2.98 -3.75
CA HIS A 161 -6.58 2.75 -4.66
C HIS A 161 -5.29 2.39 -3.91
N ALA A 162 -5.06 2.98 -2.74
CA ALA A 162 -3.93 2.65 -1.88
C ALA A 162 -3.98 1.21 -1.37
N LEU A 163 -5.15 0.75 -0.91
CA LEU A 163 -5.35 -0.63 -0.46
C LEU A 163 -5.23 -1.62 -1.63
N ALA A 164 -5.81 -1.30 -2.79
CA ALA A 164 -5.66 -2.13 -3.99
C ALA A 164 -4.20 -2.23 -4.43
N ARG A 165 -3.45 -1.12 -4.37
CA ARG A 165 -2.01 -1.09 -4.65
C ARG A 165 -1.22 -2.00 -3.71
N MET A 166 -1.52 -1.94 -2.41
CA MET A 166 -0.91 -2.81 -1.40
C MET A 166 -1.12 -4.29 -1.74
N TYR A 167 -2.35 -4.68 -2.12
CA TYR A 167 -2.66 -6.05 -2.51
C TYR A 167 -1.99 -6.49 -3.79
N LYS A 168 -1.88 -5.59 -4.77
CA LYS A 168 -1.15 -5.87 -6.00
C LYS A 168 0.32 -6.18 -5.74
N ILE A 169 0.97 -5.41 -4.87
CA ILE A 169 2.36 -5.66 -4.46
C ILE A 169 2.47 -7.00 -3.74
N LYS A 170 1.54 -7.32 -2.83
CA LYS A 170 1.48 -8.64 -2.15
C LYS A 170 1.39 -9.79 -3.16
N ASP A 171 0.46 -9.72 -4.11
CA ASP A 171 0.25 -10.74 -5.15
C ASP A 171 1.52 -10.93 -6.01
N LYS A 172 2.12 -9.83 -6.47
CA LYS A 172 3.38 -9.86 -7.24
C LYS A 172 4.58 -10.39 -6.44
N ASN A 173 4.56 -10.23 -5.12
CA ASN A 173 5.55 -10.78 -4.20
C ASN A 173 5.30 -12.25 -3.85
N GLY A 174 4.27 -12.87 -4.41
CA GLY A 174 3.90 -14.26 -4.15
C GLY A 174 3.25 -14.47 -2.77
N ILE A 175 2.77 -13.39 -2.13
CA ILE A 175 2.01 -13.48 -0.89
C ILE A 175 0.58 -13.87 -1.25
N VAL A 176 0.09 -14.95 -0.65
CA VAL A 176 -1.27 -15.44 -0.88
C VAL A 176 -2.27 -14.45 -0.32
N LEU A 177 -3.13 -13.93 -1.19
CA LEU A 177 -4.29 -13.12 -0.83
C LEU A 177 -5.49 -14.02 -0.51
N THR A 178 -6.38 -13.57 0.38
CA THR A 178 -7.68 -14.20 0.54
C THR A 178 -8.55 -13.99 -0.71
N PHE A 179 -9.66 -14.73 -0.82
CA PHE A 179 -10.61 -14.54 -1.91
C PHE A 179 -11.16 -13.11 -1.95
N ASN A 180 -11.56 -12.58 -0.78
CA ASN A 180 -12.13 -11.24 -0.67
C ASN A 180 -11.10 -10.15 -0.98
N GLU A 181 -9.84 -10.31 -0.57
CA GLU A 181 -8.75 -9.39 -0.92
C GLU A 181 -8.47 -9.36 -2.43
N ARG A 182 -8.46 -10.53 -3.08
CA ARG A 182 -8.27 -10.63 -4.53
C ARG A 182 -9.45 -10.04 -5.29
N SER A 183 -10.68 -10.39 -4.90
CA SER A 183 -11.91 -9.84 -5.49
C SER A 183 -11.96 -8.31 -5.35
N TYR A 184 -11.59 -7.78 -4.18
CA TYR A 184 -11.46 -6.34 -3.95
C TYR A 184 -10.44 -5.71 -4.90
N MET A 185 -9.23 -6.26 -4.97
CA MET A 185 -8.16 -5.77 -5.84
C MET A 185 -8.60 -5.76 -7.31
N ASP A 186 -9.17 -6.88 -7.79
CA ASP A 186 -9.63 -7.01 -9.17
C ASP A 186 -10.75 -6.02 -9.49
N SER A 187 -11.66 -5.74 -8.54
CA SER A 187 -12.73 -4.78 -8.71
C SER A 187 -12.20 -3.34 -8.84
N VAL A 188 -11.24 -2.94 -8.00
CA VAL A 188 -10.66 -1.58 -8.07
C VAL A 188 -9.82 -1.40 -9.34
N TYR A 189 -8.97 -2.36 -9.71
CA TYR A 189 -8.20 -2.29 -10.96
C TYR A 189 -9.12 -2.37 -12.20
N GLY A 190 -10.22 -3.11 -12.11
CA GLY A 190 -11.22 -3.26 -13.17
C GLY A 190 -12.07 -2.01 -13.44
N LEU A 191 -12.12 -1.05 -12.50
CA LEU A 191 -12.74 0.26 -12.75
C LEU A 191 -12.01 1.04 -13.85
N HIS A 192 -10.74 0.71 -14.12
CA HIS A 192 -9.85 1.51 -14.97
C HIS A 192 -9.82 3.00 -14.56
N GLY A 193 -9.97 3.25 -13.26
CA GLY A 193 -9.98 4.59 -12.69
C GLY A 193 -8.66 5.32 -12.93
N SER A 194 -8.75 6.62 -13.14
CA SER A 194 -7.62 7.50 -13.27
C SER A 194 -7.38 8.22 -11.93
N LEU A 195 -6.11 8.28 -11.52
CA LEU A 195 -5.67 9.00 -10.33
C LEU A 195 -5.00 10.29 -10.75
N ALA A 196 -5.13 11.33 -9.93
CA ALA A 196 -4.30 12.50 -10.09
C ALA A 196 -2.82 12.12 -10.05
N GLN A 197 -1.99 12.75 -10.88
CA GLN A 197 -0.55 12.49 -10.96
C GLN A 197 0.12 12.47 -9.57
N LEU A 198 -0.24 13.40 -8.67
CA LEU A 198 0.31 13.45 -7.31
C LEU A 198 0.10 12.13 -6.54
N ILE A 199 -1.12 11.61 -6.56
CA ILE A 199 -1.47 10.35 -5.87
C ILE A 199 -0.88 9.16 -6.60
N SER A 200 -0.90 9.15 -7.94
CA SER A 200 -0.31 8.07 -8.72
C SER A 200 1.21 7.96 -8.48
N THR A 201 1.92 9.08 -8.43
CA THR A 201 3.35 9.14 -8.09
C THR A 201 3.59 8.61 -6.67
N TYR A 202 2.78 9.04 -5.71
CA TYR A 202 2.85 8.52 -4.34
C TYR A 202 2.67 6.99 -4.28
N LEU A 203 1.61 6.46 -4.89
CA LEU A 203 1.31 5.03 -4.89
C LEU A 203 2.32 4.19 -5.70
N SER A 204 2.93 4.80 -6.72
CA SER A 204 4.05 4.21 -7.48
C SER A 204 5.34 4.17 -6.67
N GLY A 205 5.45 5.01 -5.64
CA GLY A 205 6.54 4.95 -4.69
C GLY A 205 6.57 3.64 -3.89
N PHE A 206 5.44 2.94 -3.72
CA PHE A 206 5.37 1.67 -3.00
C PHE A 206 5.79 0.49 -3.89
N GLY A 207 6.68 -0.36 -3.39
CA GLY A 207 7.09 -1.58 -4.09
C GLY A 207 8.49 -2.03 -3.76
N ASN A 208 8.93 -3.11 -4.39
CA ASN A 208 10.28 -3.66 -4.24
C ASN A 208 11.31 -2.67 -4.77
N ILE A 209 12.45 -2.61 -4.09
CA ILE A 209 13.54 -1.71 -4.46
C ILE A 209 14.85 -2.48 -4.48
N THR A 210 15.73 -2.08 -5.40
CA THR A 210 17.11 -2.53 -5.43
C THR A 210 17.99 -1.36 -5.04
N SER A 211 18.81 -1.50 -4.00
CA SER A 211 19.79 -0.48 -3.66
C SER A 211 20.90 -0.42 -4.71
N GLU A 212 21.67 0.67 -4.71
CA GLU A 212 22.87 0.78 -5.56
C GLU A 212 23.89 -0.34 -5.31
N SER A 213 23.93 -0.88 -4.09
CA SER A 213 24.75 -2.04 -3.72
C SER A 213 24.22 -3.38 -4.26
N GLY A 214 23.12 -3.37 -5.02
CA GLY A 214 22.49 -4.56 -5.58
C GLY A 214 21.68 -5.37 -4.57
N ARG A 215 21.39 -4.83 -3.37
CA ARG A 215 20.55 -5.52 -2.38
C ARG A 215 19.09 -5.32 -2.73
N GLU A 216 18.33 -6.40 -2.65
CA GLU A 216 16.90 -6.38 -2.91
C GLU A 216 16.12 -6.23 -1.60
N TYR A 217 15.25 -5.23 -1.55
CA TYR A 217 14.28 -5.06 -0.48
C TYR A 217 12.90 -5.35 -1.06
N LYS A 218 12.24 -6.38 -0.52
CA LYS A 218 10.85 -6.67 -0.82
C LYS A 218 9.95 -5.81 0.04
N CYS A 219 9.07 -5.06 -0.60
CA CYS A 219 8.01 -4.36 0.09
C CYS A 219 7.07 -5.38 0.73
N SER A 220 6.84 -5.24 2.03
CA SER A 220 6.04 -6.14 2.83
C SER A 220 5.06 -5.32 3.65
N PHE A 221 3.88 -5.88 3.83
CA PHE A 221 2.84 -5.29 4.67
C PHE A 221 2.42 -6.34 5.67
N ARG A 222 1.96 -5.89 6.85
CA ARG A 222 1.34 -6.80 7.80
C ARG A 222 0.12 -7.47 7.17
N ARG A 223 -0.21 -8.65 7.70
CA ARG A 223 -1.48 -9.29 7.41
C ARG A 223 -2.56 -8.43 8.07
N LEU A 224 -3.58 -8.07 7.29
CA LEU A 224 -4.75 -7.39 7.81
C LEU A 224 -5.78 -8.48 8.13
N GLU A 225 -6.36 -8.38 9.31
CA GLU A 225 -7.48 -9.23 9.71
C GLU A 225 -8.70 -8.33 9.83
N TYR A 226 -9.78 -8.75 9.17
CA TYR A 226 -11.00 -7.96 9.06
C TYR A 226 -12.05 -8.52 10.01
N VAL A 227 -12.63 -7.64 10.81
CA VAL A 227 -13.77 -7.98 11.67
C VAL A 227 -15.06 -7.36 11.12
N PRO A 228 -16.21 -8.03 11.29
CA PRO A 228 -17.50 -7.45 10.95
C PRO A 228 -17.76 -6.21 11.82
N GLY A 229 -18.48 -5.24 11.25
CA GLY A 229 -18.91 -4.06 11.99
C GLY A 229 -19.95 -4.41 13.07
N PRO A 230 -19.95 -3.73 14.22
CA PRO A 230 -21.01 -3.90 15.21
C PRO A 230 -22.37 -3.46 14.64
N ASN A 231 -23.45 -4.06 15.13
CA ASN A 231 -24.84 -3.63 14.85
C ASN A 231 -25.23 -3.53 13.36
N HIS A 232 -24.75 -4.46 12.51
CA HIS A 232 -24.99 -4.47 11.07
C HIS A 232 -24.39 -3.26 10.32
N MET A 233 -23.36 -2.62 10.89
CA MET A 233 -22.52 -1.69 10.16
C MET A 233 -21.61 -2.43 9.17
N HIS A 234 -21.05 -1.71 8.21
CA HIS A 234 -20.10 -2.27 7.25
C HIS A 234 -18.88 -2.86 7.97
N GLY A 235 -18.39 -3.99 7.45
CA GLY A 235 -17.19 -4.67 7.94
C GLY A 235 -15.89 -3.97 7.55
N GLY A 236 -14.78 -4.68 7.74
CA GLY A 236 -13.45 -4.24 7.30
C GLY A 236 -12.69 -3.39 8.30
N TRP A 237 -13.04 -3.50 9.57
CA TRP A 237 -12.25 -2.97 10.69
C TRP A 237 -11.10 -3.91 11.03
N PHE A 238 -10.03 -3.42 11.65
CA PHE A 238 -8.89 -4.22 12.09
C PHE A 238 -9.04 -4.81 13.51
N GLY A 239 -10.26 -4.78 14.06
CA GLY A 239 -10.55 -5.19 15.43
C GLY A 239 -10.83 -4.01 16.36
N GLN A 240 -11.05 -4.31 17.64
CA GLN A 240 -11.10 -3.28 18.68
C GLN A 240 -9.70 -2.68 18.84
N ILE A 241 -9.60 -1.35 18.91
CA ILE A 241 -8.32 -0.66 19.01
C ILE A 241 -7.69 -0.92 20.38
N ASP A 242 -6.51 -1.54 20.37
CA ASP A 242 -5.75 -1.89 21.56
C ASP A 242 -4.24 -1.66 21.35
N GLN A 243 -3.42 -2.12 22.30
CA GLN A 243 -1.96 -2.03 22.23
C GLN A 243 -1.34 -2.78 21.04
N ASP A 244 -2.01 -3.79 20.49
CA ASP A 244 -1.45 -4.69 19.48
C ASP A 244 -1.83 -4.29 18.06
N ASN A 245 -2.88 -3.47 17.89
CA ASN A 245 -3.34 -3.04 16.56
C ASN A 245 -3.49 -1.53 16.35
N HIS A 246 -3.31 -0.66 17.35
CA HIS A 246 -3.47 0.81 17.15
C HIS A 246 -2.60 1.34 16.01
N PHE A 247 -1.36 0.85 15.89
CA PHE A 247 -0.45 1.26 14.81
C PHE A 247 -0.96 0.83 13.43
N MET A 248 -1.79 -0.21 13.31
CA MET A 248 -2.37 -0.63 12.04
C MET A 248 -3.36 0.42 11.52
N TYR A 249 -4.15 1.02 12.40
CA TYR A 249 -5.06 2.13 12.10
C TYR A 249 -4.34 3.45 11.79
N MET A 250 -3.11 3.59 12.27
CA MET A 250 -2.24 4.73 12.02
C MET A 250 -1.46 4.61 10.70
N GLU A 251 -1.18 3.38 10.23
CA GLU A 251 -0.20 3.13 9.16
C GLU A 251 -0.84 2.57 7.88
N TYR A 252 -2.00 1.90 7.97
CA TYR A 252 -2.71 1.29 6.84
C TYR A 252 -4.12 1.87 6.66
N PRO A 253 -4.61 1.97 5.40
CA PRO A 253 -5.96 2.46 5.15
C PRO A 253 -7.01 1.45 5.63
N CYS A 254 -7.65 1.73 6.78
CA CYS A 254 -8.84 1.03 7.23
C CYS A 254 -10.07 1.63 6.53
N LEU A 255 -10.51 1.05 5.41
CA LEU A 255 -11.60 1.62 4.59
C LEU A 255 -12.90 1.83 5.37
N ALA A 256 -13.13 1.04 6.42
CA ALA A 256 -14.28 1.22 7.29
C ALA A 256 -14.27 2.59 8.00
N VAL A 257 -13.10 3.12 8.39
CA VAL A 257 -12.95 4.47 8.99
C VAL A 257 -13.24 5.56 7.96
N PHE A 258 -12.75 5.39 6.72
CA PHE A 258 -13.00 6.35 5.64
C PHE A 258 -14.49 6.38 5.23
N ALA A 259 -15.12 5.21 5.15
CA ALA A 259 -16.55 5.10 4.90
C ALA A 259 -17.37 5.70 6.05
N GLU A 260 -16.98 5.43 7.30
CA GLU A 260 -17.62 6.00 8.49
C GLU A 260 -17.55 7.53 8.48
N ARG A 261 -16.41 8.13 8.10
CA ARG A 261 -16.30 9.58 7.94
C ARG A 261 -17.35 10.15 6.98
N ILE A 262 -17.59 9.49 5.84
CA ILE A 262 -18.61 9.91 4.87
C ILE A 262 -20.01 9.81 5.48
N ILE A 263 -20.31 8.72 6.20
CA ILE A 263 -21.59 8.52 6.88
C ILE A 263 -21.82 9.59 7.94
N ARG A 264 -20.78 9.97 8.69
CA ARG A 264 -20.85 11.02 9.72
C ARG A 264 -21.02 12.40 9.11
N ASP A 265 -20.36 12.69 8.00
CA ASP A 265 -20.63 13.91 7.21
C ASP A 265 -22.10 13.94 6.76
N TYR A 266 -22.64 12.83 6.25
CA TYR A 266 -24.05 12.74 5.86
C TYR A 266 -24.99 12.97 7.06
N GLY A 267 -24.77 12.27 8.17
CA GLY A 267 -25.58 12.36 9.38
C GLY A 267 -25.55 13.74 10.03
N PHE A 268 -24.40 14.42 10.03
CA PHE A 268 -24.28 15.81 10.48
C PHE A 268 -25.21 16.76 9.70
N ASN A 269 -25.36 16.54 8.40
CA ASN A 269 -26.17 17.41 7.53
C ASN A 269 -27.66 17.01 7.48
N VAL A 270 -27.98 15.72 7.61
CA VAL A 270 -29.36 15.20 7.44
C VAL A 270 -30.05 14.92 8.76
N HIS A 271 -29.31 14.43 9.77
CA HIS A 271 -29.83 14.01 11.07
C HIS A 271 -29.45 14.97 12.21
N GLN A 272 -28.62 15.99 11.94
CA GLN A 272 -28.06 16.90 12.95
C GLN A 272 -27.23 16.15 14.01
N ASP A 273 -26.50 15.13 13.58
CA ASP A 273 -25.57 14.40 14.44
C ASP A 273 -24.45 15.30 14.98
N ALA A 274 -23.68 14.80 15.95
CA ALA A 274 -22.56 15.54 16.51
C ALA A 274 -21.45 15.73 15.46
N ARG A 275 -20.81 16.91 15.49
CA ARG A 275 -19.65 17.21 14.62
C ARG A 275 -18.43 16.38 15.02
N ASP A 276 -18.23 16.27 16.32
CA ASP A 276 -17.26 15.39 16.94
C ASP A 276 -17.87 14.01 17.07
N TRP A 277 -17.23 13.00 16.50
CA TRP A 277 -17.72 11.63 16.50
C TRP A 277 -16.60 10.67 16.90
N ASP A 278 -16.98 9.49 17.36
CA ASP A 278 -16.09 8.42 17.79
C ASP A 278 -16.36 7.16 16.97
N LEU A 279 -15.41 6.24 16.96
CA LEU A 279 -15.59 4.92 16.35
C LEU A 279 -16.69 4.14 17.12
N PRO A 280 -17.34 3.16 16.47
CA PRO A 280 -18.36 2.33 17.11
C PRO A 280 -17.86 1.62 18.39
N ASP A 281 -18.77 1.34 19.34
CA ASP A 281 -18.45 0.80 20.68
C ASP A 281 -17.63 -0.51 20.69
N GLY A 282 -17.67 -1.30 19.63
CA GLY A 282 -16.87 -2.54 19.48
C GLY A 282 -15.52 -2.35 18.78
N ILE A 283 -15.21 -1.13 18.33
CA ILE A 283 -14.00 -0.80 17.57
C ILE A 283 -13.12 0.18 18.33
N ARG A 284 -13.69 1.17 19.03
CA ARG A 284 -12.91 2.11 19.83
C ARG A 284 -12.16 1.43 20.99
N PRO A 285 -11.13 2.08 21.57
CA PRO A 285 -10.46 1.56 22.76
C PRO A 285 -11.42 1.22 23.89
N ASP A 286 -11.03 0.26 24.72
CA ASP A 286 -11.80 -0.12 25.90
C ASP A 286 -12.10 1.12 26.77
N ALA A 287 -13.33 1.19 27.30
CA ALA A 287 -13.76 2.28 28.16
C ALA A 287 -12.86 2.42 29.40
N ASP A 288 -12.28 1.31 29.88
CA ASP A 288 -11.35 1.31 31.03
C ASP A 288 -10.07 2.13 30.77
N TRP A 289 -9.74 2.40 29.51
CA TRP A 289 -8.55 3.14 29.12
C TRP A 289 -8.76 4.66 29.14
N ASN A 290 -9.99 5.12 29.40
CA ASN A 290 -10.36 6.54 29.42
C ASN A 290 -9.90 7.31 28.16
N ALA A 291 -9.95 6.65 27.00
CA ALA A 291 -9.65 7.29 25.74
C ALA A 291 -10.70 8.36 25.42
N GLY A 292 -10.26 9.55 25.03
CA GLY A 292 -11.12 10.61 24.51
C GLY A 292 -11.56 10.33 23.07
N LEU A 293 -11.64 11.37 22.25
CA LEU A 293 -11.99 11.22 20.84
C LEU A 293 -10.79 10.81 19.97
N PRO A 294 -11.04 10.23 18.79
CA PRO A 294 -9.98 9.98 17.82
C PRO A 294 -9.28 11.28 17.40
N THR A 295 -8.02 11.15 16.99
CA THR A 295 -7.17 12.26 16.58
C THR A 295 -6.91 12.19 15.06
N PRO A 296 -6.35 13.25 14.45
CA PRO A 296 -5.97 13.22 13.03
C PRO A 296 -4.93 12.15 12.65
N ASN A 297 -4.29 11.50 13.63
CA ASN A 297 -3.35 10.39 13.39
C ASN A 297 -4.07 9.09 13.03
N LEU A 298 -5.36 8.95 13.36
CA LEU A 298 -6.20 7.85 12.89
C LEU A 298 -6.47 8.04 11.38
N LEU A 299 -5.92 7.17 10.54
CA LEU A 299 -6.04 7.34 9.09
C LEU A 299 -7.50 7.29 8.63
N GLY A 300 -7.91 8.36 7.95
CA GLY A 300 -9.27 8.52 7.43
C GLY A 300 -10.21 9.27 8.35
N TYR A 301 -9.87 9.46 9.62
CA TYR A 301 -10.67 10.23 10.57
C TYR A 301 -10.54 11.74 10.35
N ASN A 302 -11.66 12.45 10.48
CA ASN A 302 -11.74 13.88 10.65
C ASN A 302 -13.11 14.23 11.25
N GLN A 303 -13.22 15.38 11.90
CA GLN A 303 -14.52 15.91 12.32
C GLN A 303 -15.48 16.05 11.14
N SER A 304 -16.77 15.91 11.40
CA SER A 304 -17.78 16.04 10.36
C SER A 304 -17.82 17.46 9.77
N VAL A 305 -18.12 17.54 8.47
CA VAL A 305 -18.21 18.80 7.73
C VAL A 305 -19.59 18.99 7.09
N ASN A 306 -19.93 20.24 6.80
CA ASN A 306 -21.13 20.54 6.03
C ASN A 306 -20.97 20.06 4.58
N LEU A 307 -21.94 19.28 4.12
CA LEU A 307 -22.05 18.83 2.74
C LEU A 307 -22.98 19.75 1.97
N SER A 308 -22.67 19.98 0.70
CA SER A 308 -23.57 20.64 -0.23
C SER A 308 -24.78 19.74 -0.54
N ARG A 309 -25.85 20.33 -1.08
CA ARG A 309 -26.99 19.55 -1.58
C ARG A 309 -26.61 18.58 -2.69
N ASP A 310 -25.69 18.98 -3.56
CA ASP A 310 -25.25 18.16 -4.70
C ASP A 310 -24.35 17.01 -4.24
N GLN A 311 -23.51 17.22 -3.21
CA GLN A 311 -22.74 16.15 -2.56
C GLN A 311 -23.65 15.10 -1.93
N ILE A 312 -24.70 15.54 -1.21
CA ILE A 312 -25.71 14.64 -0.63
C ILE A 312 -26.40 13.84 -1.74
N ALA A 313 -26.76 14.49 -2.85
CA ALA A 313 -27.38 13.82 -4.00
C ALA A 313 -26.45 12.74 -4.59
N VAL A 314 -25.17 13.03 -4.77
CA VAL A 314 -24.17 12.05 -5.25
C VAL A 314 -24.09 10.83 -4.34
N LEU A 315 -24.07 11.02 -3.01
CA LEU A 315 -24.06 9.90 -2.06
C LEU A 315 -25.33 9.05 -2.15
N GLN A 316 -26.49 9.68 -2.29
CA GLN A 316 -27.76 8.98 -2.42
C GLN A 316 -27.87 8.22 -3.74
N GLU A 317 -27.41 8.83 -4.84
CA GLU A 317 -27.31 8.18 -6.16
C GLU A 317 -26.36 6.98 -6.14
N ALA A 318 -25.29 7.05 -5.35
CA ALA A 318 -24.37 5.95 -5.12
C ALA A 318 -24.94 4.86 -4.18
N GLY A 319 -26.16 5.02 -3.65
CA GLY A 319 -26.81 4.00 -2.82
C GLY A 319 -26.76 4.23 -1.31
N LEU A 320 -26.33 5.41 -0.84
CA LEU A 320 -26.46 5.76 0.58
C LEU A 320 -27.93 6.01 0.93
N ASN A 321 -28.47 5.17 1.80
CA ASN A 321 -29.87 5.31 2.22
C ASN A 321 -30.05 6.38 3.30
N ALA A 322 -31.32 6.67 3.62
CA ALA A 322 -31.70 7.69 4.61
C ALA A 322 -31.28 7.34 6.06
N GLN A 323 -30.75 6.14 6.30
CA GLN A 323 -30.19 5.72 7.59
C GLN A 323 -28.66 5.80 7.60
N GLY A 324 -28.04 6.36 6.55
CA GLY A 324 -26.59 6.45 6.43
C GLY A 324 -25.93 5.08 6.22
N ARG A 325 -26.61 4.13 5.57
CA ARG A 325 -26.05 2.82 5.23
C ARG A 325 -25.92 2.67 3.72
N PHE A 326 -24.88 1.96 3.30
CA PHE A 326 -24.66 1.54 1.92
C PHE A 326 -24.41 0.02 1.89
N GLU A 327 -24.65 -0.61 0.74
CA GLU A 327 -24.33 -2.01 0.51
C GLU A 327 -22.91 -2.10 -0.05
N ALA A 328 -22.03 -2.84 0.61
CA ALA A 328 -20.66 -3.03 0.14
C ALA A 328 -20.63 -4.13 -0.94
N ASP A 329 -19.84 -3.90 -1.99
CA ASP A 329 -19.61 -4.86 -3.08
C ASP A 329 -18.66 -6.02 -2.68
N ASN A 330 -18.17 -6.02 -1.45
CA ASN A 330 -17.26 -7.03 -0.92
C ASN A 330 -17.57 -7.30 0.57
N ASP A 331 -17.53 -8.58 0.94
CA ASP A 331 -18.03 -9.04 2.25
C ASP A 331 -17.13 -8.58 3.43
N ASP A 332 -15.81 -8.61 3.24
CA ASP A 332 -14.85 -8.30 4.32
C ASP A 332 -14.37 -6.85 4.26
N ILE A 333 -14.33 -6.25 3.08
CA ILE A 333 -13.75 -4.93 2.83
C ILE A 333 -14.88 -4.02 2.33
N PRO A 334 -15.14 -2.87 2.96
CA PRO A 334 -16.30 -2.03 2.64
C PRO A 334 -16.06 -1.24 1.36
N LEU A 335 -16.06 -1.94 0.22
CA LEU A 335 -15.93 -1.39 -1.12
C LEU A 335 -17.28 -0.84 -1.57
N TRP A 336 -17.30 0.46 -1.87
CA TRP A 336 -18.49 1.17 -2.35
C TRP A 336 -18.27 1.54 -3.81
N LEU A 337 -18.50 0.58 -4.70
CA LEU A 337 -18.06 0.65 -6.10
C LEU A 337 -18.77 1.76 -6.87
N ASP A 338 -20.06 1.97 -6.61
CA ASP A 338 -20.84 3.02 -7.26
C ASP A 338 -20.39 4.42 -6.84
N LEU A 339 -19.96 4.61 -5.60
CA LEU A 339 -19.34 5.86 -5.17
C LEU A 339 -18.00 6.09 -5.89
N LEU A 340 -17.16 5.05 -6.05
CA LEU A 340 -15.91 5.18 -6.80
C LEU A 340 -16.15 5.59 -8.26
N ARG A 341 -17.18 5.02 -8.91
CA ARG A 341 -17.59 5.40 -10.27
C ARG A 341 -18.09 6.83 -10.36
N ALA A 342 -18.89 7.28 -9.39
CA ALA A 342 -19.39 8.64 -9.32
C ALA A 342 -18.23 9.64 -9.17
N ILE A 343 -17.28 9.36 -8.27
CA ILE A 343 -16.08 10.18 -8.09
C ILE A 343 -15.24 10.19 -9.37
N GLN A 344 -15.00 9.04 -9.99
CA GLN A 344 -14.25 8.94 -11.25
C GLN A 344 -14.89 9.79 -12.36
N THR A 345 -16.21 9.78 -12.48
CA THR A 345 -16.93 10.57 -13.49
C THR A 345 -16.71 12.07 -13.28
N GLU A 346 -16.78 12.55 -12.03
CA GLU A 346 -16.50 13.95 -11.71
C GLU A 346 -15.02 14.30 -11.91
N LEU A 347 -14.14 13.36 -11.62
CA LEU A 347 -12.71 13.51 -11.86
C LEU A 347 -12.38 13.58 -13.36
N ASP A 348 -13.00 12.77 -14.21
CA ASP A 348 -12.78 12.81 -15.67
C ASP A 348 -13.29 14.12 -16.29
N HIS A 349 -14.29 14.76 -15.68
CA HIS A 349 -14.75 16.09 -16.07
C HIS A 349 -13.85 17.21 -15.53
N ALA A 350 -13.22 17.00 -14.38
CA ALA A 350 -12.20 17.91 -13.87
C ALA A 350 -10.98 17.85 -14.80
N LYS A 351 -10.52 19.00 -15.30
CA LYS A 351 -9.47 19.10 -16.34
C LYS A 351 -8.06 18.72 -15.83
N PHE A 352 -7.88 17.57 -15.20
CA PHE A 352 -6.57 17.11 -14.74
C PHE A 352 -6.06 15.91 -15.54
N LYS A 353 -4.74 15.72 -15.53
CA LYS A 353 -4.09 14.55 -16.13
C LYS A 353 -4.29 13.34 -15.22
N GLY A 354 -5.26 12.51 -15.56
CA GLY A 354 -5.45 11.20 -14.95
C GLY A 354 -4.36 10.21 -15.34
N VAL A 355 -3.85 9.45 -14.37
CA VAL A 355 -2.83 8.41 -14.55
C VAL A 355 -3.38 7.11 -13.97
N PRO A 356 -3.28 5.98 -14.70
CA PRO A 356 -3.73 4.70 -14.18
C PRO A 356 -2.93 4.27 -12.95
N LEU A 357 -3.57 3.50 -12.07
CA LEU A 357 -2.87 2.88 -10.94
C LEU A 357 -1.81 1.89 -11.44
N THR A 358 -0.59 1.98 -10.90
CA THR A 358 0.51 1.11 -11.33
C THR A 358 0.26 -0.38 -11.00
N ASP A 359 0.55 -1.25 -11.97
CA ASP A 359 0.54 -2.73 -11.82
C ASP A 359 1.93 -3.26 -11.38
N SER A 360 2.97 -2.43 -11.42
CA SER A 360 4.36 -2.84 -11.21
C SER A 360 4.63 -3.37 -9.80
N ALA A 361 5.53 -4.33 -9.62
CA ALA A 361 6.02 -4.71 -8.30
C ALA A 361 7.09 -3.74 -7.77
N PHE A 362 7.66 -2.91 -8.64
CA PHE A 362 8.76 -1.99 -8.31
C PHE A 362 8.25 -0.73 -7.61
N GLY A 363 9.06 -0.22 -6.69
CA GLY A 363 8.81 1.02 -5.96
C GLY A 363 9.99 1.98 -6.01
N SER A 364 9.90 3.04 -5.22
CA SER A 364 10.92 4.09 -5.13
C SER A 364 11.86 3.87 -3.94
N GLN A 365 13.13 4.25 -4.12
CA GLN A 365 14.11 4.35 -3.02
C GLN A 365 13.68 5.38 -1.95
N GLY A 366 12.71 6.25 -2.23
CA GLY A 366 12.11 7.13 -1.23
C GLY A 366 11.51 6.35 -0.04
N GLN A 367 11.12 5.09 -0.22
CA GLN A 367 10.68 4.23 0.88
C GLN A 367 11.81 3.84 1.85
N CYS A 368 13.08 4.11 1.54
CA CYS A 368 14.20 3.90 2.46
C CYS A 368 14.37 5.04 3.47
N VAL A 369 13.66 6.14 3.29
CA VAL A 369 13.78 7.32 4.15
C VAL A 369 12.80 7.19 5.30
N THR A 370 13.32 7.13 6.52
CA THR A 370 12.54 7.23 7.76
C THR A 370 12.46 8.69 8.15
N ILE A 371 11.25 9.15 8.47
CA ILE A 371 11.00 10.50 8.95
C ILE A 371 10.70 10.45 10.44
N THR A 372 11.37 11.28 11.21
CA THR A 372 11.15 11.44 12.64
C THR A 372 10.73 12.89 12.89
N MET A 373 9.56 13.10 13.49
CA MET A 373 9.06 14.43 13.83
C MET A 373 9.28 14.69 15.33
N PRO A 374 10.27 15.53 15.71
CA PRO A 374 10.67 15.70 17.11
C PRO A 374 9.59 16.34 17.98
N ARG A 375 8.58 16.99 17.37
CA ARG A 375 7.37 17.45 18.05
C ARG A 375 6.17 17.23 17.15
N PRO A 376 5.05 16.68 17.68
CA PRO A 376 3.81 16.65 16.92
C PRO A 376 3.42 18.10 16.62
N PRO A 377 3.17 18.46 15.35
CA PRO A 377 2.62 19.78 15.07
C PRO A 377 1.24 19.82 15.74
N GLU A 378 0.92 20.89 16.48
CA GLU A 378 -0.40 21.10 17.09
C GLU A 378 -1.55 20.95 16.07
N ARG A 379 -1.22 21.04 14.77
CA ARG A 379 -2.05 20.64 13.63
C ARG A 379 -1.18 20.04 12.53
N PHE A 380 -1.44 18.80 12.10
CA PHE A 380 -0.84 18.22 10.89
C PHE A 380 -1.34 18.97 9.64
N VAL A 381 -0.68 20.09 9.33
CA VAL A 381 -0.78 20.77 8.05
C VAL A 381 0.50 20.44 7.30
N ALA A 382 0.38 19.68 6.20
CA ALA A 382 1.52 19.29 5.35
C ALA A 382 2.37 20.48 4.85
N TYR A 383 1.82 21.71 4.93
CA TYR A 383 2.47 22.96 4.56
C TYR A 383 3.20 23.70 5.69
N GLU A 384 3.09 23.25 6.94
CA GLU A 384 3.77 23.87 8.10
C GLU A 384 4.81 22.94 8.73
N LEU A 385 5.59 22.25 7.90
CA LEU A 385 6.87 21.65 8.30
C LEU A 385 7.92 22.74 8.61
N ARG A 386 7.57 23.73 9.43
CA ARG A 386 8.54 24.64 10.08
C ARG A 386 9.29 23.95 11.22
N ASN A 387 8.77 22.82 11.69
CA ASN A 387 9.49 21.96 12.62
C ASN A 387 10.57 21.19 11.85
N PRO A 388 11.80 21.09 12.40
CA PRO A 388 12.87 20.35 11.76
C PRO A 388 12.43 18.89 11.61
N VAL A 389 12.18 18.47 10.37
CA VAL A 389 11.94 17.07 10.04
C VAL A 389 13.28 16.37 9.97
N ILE A 390 13.48 15.36 10.81
CA ILE A 390 14.68 14.56 10.78
C ILE A 390 14.42 13.43 9.77
N ALA A 391 15.19 13.40 8.69
CA ALA A 391 15.17 12.31 7.73
C ALA A 391 16.40 11.41 7.94
N THR A 392 16.17 10.14 8.15
CA THR A 392 17.18 9.09 8.28
C THR A 392 17.12 8.18 7.05
N TYR A 393 18.23 7.92 6.38
CA TYR A 393 18.26 7.18 5.11
C TYR A 393 19.61 6.49 4.86
N GLN A 394 19.64 5.55 3.91
CA GLN A 394 20.87 4.83 3.55
C GLN A 394 21.90 5.73 2.86
N PRO A 395 23.21 5.50 3.04
CA PRO A 395 24.24 6.14 2.23
C PRO A 395 23.92 5.97 0.74
N ASN A 396 24.03 7.07 -0.02
CA ASN A 396 23.80 7.19 -1.46
C ASN A 396 22.36 7.36 -1.96
N VAL A 397 21.35 7.53 -1.09
CA VAL A 397 20.06 8.03 -1.60
C VAL A 397 20.25 9.48 -2.08
N GLN A 398 19.85 9.77 -3.32
CA GLN A 398 19.95 11.12 -3.88
C GLN A 398 19.14 12.11 -3.05
N GLY A 399 19.68 13.30 -2.78
CA GLY A 399 19.03 14.31 -1.93
C GLY A 399 17.63 14.72 -2.41
N SER A 400 17.40 14.77 -3.73
CA SER A 400 16.08 15.02 -4.31
C SER A 400 15.05 13.96 -3.94
N ILE A 401 15.46 12.68 -3.89
CA ILE A 401 14.61 11.56 -3.44
C ILE A 401 14.30 11.70 -1.95
N VAL A 402 15.26 12.17 -1.14
CA VAL A 402 15.03 12.43 0.30
C VAL A 402 13.97 13.51 0.49
N VAL A 403 14.06 14.62 -0.25
CA VAL A 403 13.05 15.70 -0.20
C VAL A 403 11.67 15.20 -0.64
N ALA A 404 11.60 14.44 -1.74
CA ALA A 404 10.34 13.85 -2.19
C ALA A 404 9.76 12.85 -1.16
N ALA A 405 10.61 12.04 -0.54
CA ALA A 405 10.20 11.09 0.48
C ALA A 405 9.68 11.80 1.75
N GLN A 406 10.27 12.93 2.13
CA GLN A 406 9.77 13.77 3.23
C GLN A 406 8.35 14.26 2.96
N ALA A 407 8.05 14.67 1.72
CA ALA A 407 6.71 15.12 1.34
C ALA A 407 5.68 13.96 1.33
N TYR A 408 6.11 12.77 0.92
CA TYR A 408 5.24 11.60 0.79
C TYR A 408 5.06 10.78 2.06
N VAL A 409 6.00 10.86 3.01
CA VAL A 409 5.93 10.18 4.31
C VAL A 409 5.71 8.66 4.17
N TYR A 410 6.58 7.99 3.41
CA TYR A 410 6.51 6.53 3.25
C TYR A 410 6.86 5.76 4.54
N ARG A 411 7.63 6.34 5.46
CA ARG A 411 7.97 5.75 6.76
C ARG A 411 8.08 6.85 7.80
N HIS A 412 7.39 6.68 8.93
CA HIS A 412 7.37 7.67 10.01
C HIS A 412 7.64 7.01 11.36
N GLU A 413 8.74 7.37 11.99
CA GLU A 413 9.07 6.95 13.34
C GLU A 413 8.37 7.86 14.35
N CYS A 414 7.57 7.25 15.21
CA CYS A 414 6.94 7.93 16.33
C CYS A 414 7.99 8.19 17.41
N CYS A 415 8.19 9.46 17.78
CA CYS A 415 8.98 9.81 18.96
C CYS A 415 8.20 9.38 20.21
N VAL A 416 8.74 8.40 20.92
CA VAL A 416 8.21 7.95 22.22
C VAL A 416 9.15 8.49 23.29
N SER A 417 8.66 9.43 24.09
CA SER A 417 9.42 10.13 25.12
C SER A 417 8.54 10.27 26.35
N GLU A 418 9.10 10.10 27.55
CA GLU A 418 8.39 10.35 28.80
C GLU A 418 8.20 11.85 29.05
N GLU A 419 9.03 12.69 28.41
CA GLU A 419 9.03 14.15 28.61
C GLU A 419 8.16 14.89 27.58
N ASP A 420 7.85 14.26 26.44
CA ASP A 420 7.06 14.87 25.36
C ASP A 420 5.63 14.35 25.32
N LEU A 421 4.72 15.18 24.82
CA LEU A 421 3.35 14.76 24.51
C LEU A 421 3.40 13.69 23.41
N ASN A 422 2.76 12.53 23.66
CA ASN A 422 2.66 11.41 22.73
C ASN A 422 1.70 11.71 21.56
N GLY A 423 1.90 12.84 20.88
CA GLY A 423 1.01 13.36 19.84
C GLY A 423 1.02 12.57 18.52
N TRP A 424 1.64 11.40 18.51
CA TRP A 424 1.47 10.38 17.47
C TRP A 424 0.24 9.48 17.73
N ALA A 425 -0.31 9.47 18.96
CA ALA A 425 -1.41 8.58 19.31
C ALA A 425 -2.67 8.89 18.50
N ILE A 426 -3.40 7.84 18.13
CA ILE A 426 -4.62 7.90 17.32
C ILE A 426 -5.88 8.27 18.11
N TYR A 427 -5.76 8.37 19.44
CA TYR A 427 -6.79 8.78 20.38
C TYR A 427 -6.24 9.80 21.36
N ASN A 428 -7.10 10.71 21.81
CA ASN A 428 -6.73 11.74 22.77
C ASN A 428 -6.84 11.21 24.21
N PHE A 429 -5.71 10.84 24.81
CA PHE A 429 -5.62 10.45 26.22
C PHE A 429 -5.19 11.65 27.08
N ASP A 430 -6.13 12.54 27.40
CA ASP A 430 -5.88 13.75 28.20
C ASP A 430 -4.77 14.63 27.60
N GLU A 431 -5.02 15.16 26.41
CA GLU A 431 -4.06 15.96 25.63
C GLU A 431 -2.74 15.23 25.36
N TYR A 432 -2.83 13.91 25.14
CA TYR A 432 -1.71 12.99 24.92
C TYR A 432 -0.79 12.78 26.14
N ALA A 433 -1.13 13.33 27.31
CA ALA A 433 -0.34 13.17 28.51
C ALA A 433 -0.42 11.75 29.08
N ASN A 434 -1.56 11.09 28.90
CA ASN A 434 -1.85 9.79 29.51
C ASN A 434 -1.93 8.65 28.47
N VAL A 435 -1.18 8.76 27.36
CA VAL A 435 -1.12 7.67 26.37
C VAL A 435 -0.55 6.41 27.05
N PRO A 436 -1.22 5.25 26.93
CA PRO A 436 -0.76 4.02 27.57
C PRO A 436 0.67 3.65 27.16
N VAL A 437 1.50 3.29 28.13
CA VAL A 437 2.91 2.89 27.89
C VAL A 437 3.01 1.77 26.86
N ALA A 438 2.10 0.79 26.92
CA ALA A 438 2.04 -0.32 25.97
C ALA A 438 1.83 0.15 24.51
N TRP A 439 1.12 1.26 24.27
CA TRP A 439 1.03 1.82 22.92
C TRP A 439 2.38 2.39 22.47
N GLY A 440 3.12 3.03 23.37
CA GLY A 440 4.47 3.52 23.09
C GLY A 440 5.43 2.40 22.71
N GLU A 441 5.36 1.26 23.40
CA GLU A 441 6.17 0.07 23.10
C GLU A 441 5.91 -0.49 21.69
N THR A 442 4.68 -0.39 21.21
CA THR A 442 4.26 -0.93 19.91
C THR A 442 4.14 0.11 18.79
N ALA A 443 4.26 1.41 19.08
CA ALA A 443 4.07 2.50 18.11
C ALA A 443 4.97 2.38 16.87
N ASN A 444 6.22 1.93 17.07
CA ASN A 444 7.21 1.76 16.01
C ASN A 444 7.32 0.31 15.51
N THR A 445 6.34 -0.56 15.81
CA THR A 445 6.40 -1.99 15.47
C THR A 445 6.73 -2.24 14.00
N LEU A 446 6.13 -1.51 13.05
CA LEU A 446 6.44 -1.71 11.62
C LEU A 446 7.90 -1.37 11.28
N ILE A 447 8.41 -0.27 11.84
CA ILE A 447 9.77 0.22 11.59
C ILE A 447 10.80 -0.68 12.27
N ASN A 448 10.53 -1.12 13.49
CA ASN A 448 11.42 -2.01 14.26
C ASN A 448 11.59 -3.38 13.59
N ASN A 449 10.61 -3.81 12.78
CA ASN A 449 10.70 -5.04 12.00
C ASN A 449 11.38 -4.85 10.63
N SER A 450 11.79 -3.62 10.29
CA SER A 450 12.58 -3.33 9.09
C SER A 450 14.08 -3.59 9.33
N PRO A 451 14.86 -3.91 8.29
CA PRO A 451 16.30 -4.10 8.37
C PRO A 451 17.00 -2.93 9.07
N PRO A 452 17.94 -3.19 10.00
CA PRO A 452 18.65 -2.14 10.73
C PRO A 452 19.36 -1.15 9.82
N ILE A 453 19.78 -1.57 8.63
CA ILE A 453 20.41 -0.70 7.63
C ILE A 453 19.49 0.44 7.14
N LEU A 454 18.17 0.25 7.22
CA LEU A 454 17.19 1.29 6.92
C LEU A 454 16.97 2.26 8.09
N ASN A 455 17.59 1.99 9.24
CA ASN A 455 17.54 2.78 10.47
C ASN A 455 18.92 3.33 10.85
N CYS A 456 19.92 3.22 9.96
CA CYS A 456 21.23 3.81 10.19
C CYS A 456 21.14 5.34 10.06
N SER A 457 21.44 6.03 11.15
CA SER A 457 21.42 7.48 11.26
C SER A 457 22.60 8.13 10.53
N TYR A 458 22.30 8.90 9.49
CA TYR A 458 23.18 9.94 8.96
C TYR A 458 22.51 11.30 9.13
N TRP A 459 23.28 12.27 9.62
CA TRP A 459 22.81 13.57 10.11
C TRP A 459 22.63 14.63 8.99
N HIS A 460 21.65 15.50 9.26
CA HIS A 460 21.31 16.82 8.71
C HIS A 460 21.77 17.17 7.30
N ALA A 461 20.81 17.16 6.37
CA ALA A 461 20.64 18.36 5.56
C ALA A 461 19.71 19.30 6.36
N ASP A 462 20.21 20.46 6.78
CA ASP A 462 19.33 21.63 6.84
C ASP A 462 18.81 21.77 5.41
N VAL A 463 17.61 21.28 5.14
CA VAL A 463 16.92 21.65 3.91
C VAL A 463 16.82 23.17 4.01
N PRO A 464 17.48 23.95 3.13
CA PRO A 464 17.38 25.39 3.20
C PRO A 464 15.91 25.72 3.24
N SER A 465 15.51 26.60 4.15
CA SER A 465 14.17 27.21 4.23
C SER A 465 13.83 28.06 2.98
N GLY A 466 14.40 27.72 1.83
CA GLY A 466 14.38 28.43 0.55
C GLY A 466 13.76 27.63 -0.59
N TYR A 467 13.05 26.54 -0.32
CA TYR A 467 11.84 26.29 -1.10
C TYR A 467 10.74 27.16 -0.51
N GLU A 468 10.76 28.45 -0.87
CA GLU A 468 9.48 29.13 -1.02
C GLU A 468 8.67 28.23 -1.97
N VAL A 469 7.68 27.53 -1.43
CA VAL A 469 6.46 27.31 -2.21
C VAL A 469 6.13 28.71 -2.68
N ILE A 470 6.41 29.02 -3.95
CA ILE A 470 6.06 30.31 -4.53
C ILE A 470 4.61 30.49 -4.15
N LYS A 471 4.35 31.42 -3.24
CA LYS A 471 3.01 31.89 -2.99
C LYS A 471 2.59 32.42 -4.36
N LEU A 472 1.80 31.63 -5.08
CA LEU A 472 1.06 32.11 -6.21
C LEU A 472 0.10 33.15 -5.62
N GLU A 473 0.58 34.38 -5.53
CA GLU A 473 -0.28 35.53 -5.32
C GLU A 473 -1.36 35.43 -6.38
N SER A 474 -2.59 35.33 -5.90
CA SER A 474 -3.81 35.22 -6.67
C SER A 474 -3.86 36.34 -7.71
N GLY A 475 -3.37 36.08 -8.93
CA GLY A 475 -3.23 37.15 -9.91
C GLY A 475 -2.94 36.77 -11.36
N ASN A 476 -2.50 35.55 -11.67
CA ASN A 476 -2.29 35.16 -13.07
C ASN A 476 -2.42 33.64 -13.29
N THR A 477 -3.61 33.20 -13.66
CA THR A 477 -3.95 31.79 -13.97
C THR A 477 -3.14 31.20 -15.13
N ARG A 478 -2.54 32.04 -16.00
CA ARG A 478 -1.79 31.57 -17.17
C ARG A 478 -0.36 31.13 -16.87
N LEU A 479 0.25 31.64 -15.79
CA LEU A 479 1.60 31.26 -15.35
C LEU A 479 1.61 30.00 -14.46
N ALA A 480 0.51 29.72 -13.78
CA ALA A 480 0.36 28.51 -12.96
C ALA A 480 0.30 27.23 -13.82
N GLU A 481 -0.31 27.29 -15.01
CA GLU A 481 -0.35 26.17 -15.95
C GLU A 481 1.03 25.86 -16.53
N GLU A 482 1.82 26.88 -16.93
CA GLU A 482 3.18 26.68 -17.45
C GLU A 482 4.15 26.17 -16.36
N GLN A 483 4.03 26.64 -15.11
CA GLN A 483 4.93 26.20 -14.03
C GLN A 483 4.59 24.83 -13.42
N MET A 484 3.32 24.41 -13.43
CA MET A 484 2.96 23.03 -13.06
C MET A 484 3.34 22.02 -14.15
N VAL A 485 3.28 22.42 -15.42
CA VAL A 485 3.82 21.62 -16.52
C VAL A 485 5.33 21.51 -16.40
N ASP A 486 6.06 22.60 -16.11
CA ASP A 486 7.51 22.55 -15.91
C ASP A 486 7.93 21.74 -14.67
N ALA A 487 7.21 21.80 -13.54
CA ALA A 487 7.52 20.99 -12.36
C ALA A 487 7.14 19.51 -12.54
N GLY A 488 6.11 19.22 -13.35
CA GLY A 488 5.73 17.87 -13.75
C GLY A 488 6.70 17.27 -14.79
N GLU A 489 7.12 18.05 -15.78
CA GLU A 489 8.08 17.66 -16.83
C GLU A 489 9.50 17.53 -16.25
N ASN A 490 9.90 18.40 -15.31
CA ASN A 490 11.13 18.21 -14.54
C ASN A 490 11.05 17.07 -13.52
N MET A 491 9.90 16.43 -13.28
CA MET A 491 9.86 15.14 -12.59
C MET A 491 9.85 13.96 -13.58
N GLU A 492 9.22 14.09 -14.74
CA GLU A 492 9.26 13.06 -15.81
C GLU A 492 10.69 12.83 -16.37
N TYR A 493 11.57 13.83 -16.34
CA TYR A 493 12.98 13.67 -16.73
C TYR A 493 13.86 12.93 -15.72
N PHE A 494 13.43 12.75 -14.46
CA PHE A 494 14.23 12.10 -13.42
C PHE A 494 13.81 10.65 -13.12
N PHE A 495 12.66 10.21 -13.64
CA PHE A 495 12.12 8.86 -13.42
C PHE A 495 12.09 7.96 -14.67
N ASN A 496 12.67 8.40 -15.79
CA ASN A 496 12.92 7.56 -16.98
C ASN A 496 14.38 7.16 -17.11
#